data_AF-A0A0P1BGU9-F1
#
_entry.id   AF-A0A0P1BGU9-F1
#
_cell.length_a   1.000
_cell.length_b   1.000
_cell.length_c   1.000
_cell.angle_alpha   90.00
_cell.angle_beta   90.00
_cell.angle_gamma   90.00
#
_symmetry.space_group_name_H-M   'P 1'
#
loop_
_entity.id
_entity.type
_entity.pdbx_description
1 polymer ?
#
loop_
_entity_poly.entity_id
_entity_poly.type
_entity_poly.pdbx_seq_one_letter_code
_entity_poly.pdbx_strand_id
1 'polypeptide(L)'
;MLISSIFFLLGSIEQSASQVFRELVLGRVLVGLGVGMASMVIPIYLAECAPSDLRGRIVGSNSALVTGGQVTAYAISAAFYHLPHSWRWMVLTGAPPALAQLVGLWALDESPRWLLHQGKHAQARRALARMYPSANDDQIEEQLKAFELSSSSSEQQEQDERRTGLDGVEGIAALVGRSSPGGKDGAQGIRQLLADRSARKALLLACGLQASQQLVGANSILYFSSRLLQMCGFVANPNLAALGVALANFVGTLIALRLVDRLGRRRLLLGATAACSIALAALAFSIGRIRLGDVTDGRDVLKGTMTGASSSSESSVASLLHGRQNARDQESPGPWAYASLAAMTLFIFCYALGLGIIPVGVMRCAYPLGYASWHPSKS
;
A
#
# COMPACT_ATOMS: atom_id res chain seq x y z
N MET A 1 -10.21 -2.90 13.62
CA MET A 1 -10.35 -3.39 12.23
C MET A 1 -11.80 -3.47 11.76
N LEU A 2 -12.75 -3.88 12.61
CA LEU A 2 -14.17 -3.99 12.27
C LEU A 2 -14.76 -2.75 11.58
N ILE A 3 -14.49 -1.56 12.13
CA ILE A 3 -14.95 -0.28 11.55
C ILE A 3 -14.43 -0.11 10.12
N SER A 4 -13.15 -0.39 9.87
CA SER A 4 -12.56 -0.32 8.53
C SER A 4 -13.24 -1.28 7.54
N SER A 5 -13.55 -2.51 7.96
CA SER A 5 -14.27 -3.48 7.13
C SER A 5 -15.68 -3.00 6.76
N ILE A 6 -16.38 -2.32 7.67
CA ILE A 6 -17.69 -1.70 7.39
C ILE A 6 -17.54 -0.62 6.32
N PHE A 7 -16.55 0.28 6.44
CA PHE A 7 -16.28 1.30 5.43
C PHE A 7 -15.91 0.71 4.06
N PHE A 8 -15.13 -0.37 4.03
CA PHE A 8 -14.82 -1.09 2.79
C PHE A 8 -16.06 -1.69 2.13
N LEU A 9 -16.92 -2.35 2.91
CA LEU A 9 -18.13 -2.99 2.39
C LEU A 9 -19.12 -1.94 1.86
N LEU A 10 -19.41 -0.91 2.66
CA LEU A 10 -20.30 0.18 2.27
C LEU A 10 -19.76 0.92 1.04
N GLY A 11 -18.47 1.27 1.04
CA GLY A 11 -17.86 1.98 -0.08
C GLY A 11 -17.77 1.17 -1.37
N SER A 12 -17.70 -0.17 -1.30
CA SER A 12 -17.71 -1.03 -2.49
C SER A 12 -19.11 -1.20 -3.07
N ILE A 13 -20.12 -1.37 -2.21
CA ILE A 13 -21.52 -1.46 -2.62
C ILE A 13 -21.98 -0.13 -3.22
N GLU A 14 -21.66 0.98 -2.56
CA GLU A 14 -21.98 2.33 -3.02
C GLU A 14 -21.38 2.59 -4.41
N GLN A 15 -20.09 2.32 -4.61
CA GLN A 15 -19.45 2.56 -5.91
C GLN A 15 -20.06 1.70 -7.01
N SER A 16 -20.40 0.45 -6.71
CA SER A 16 -21.04 -0.43 -7.68
C SER A 16 -22.47 0.01 -8.01
N ALA A 17 -23.21 0.51 -7.03
CA ALA A 17 -24.57 1.00 -7.19
C ALA A 17 -24.66 2.41 -7.81
N SER A 18 -23.56 3.17 -7.81
CA SER A 18 -23.54 4.56 -8.26
C SER A 18 -24.08 4.75 -9.68
N GLN A 19 -24.86 5.83 -9.83
CA GLN A 19 -25.42 6.30 -11.10
C GLN A 19 -24.92 7.71 -11.43
N VAL A 20 -24.46 8.46 -10.43
CA VAL A 20 -23.94 9.83 -10.58
C VAL A 20 -22.49 9.88 -10.13
N PHE A 21 -21.69 10.76 -10.76
CA PHE A 21 -20.28 10.96 -10.40
C PHE A 21 -20.06 11.28 -8.91
N ARG A 22 -20.97 12.03 -8.28
CA ARG A 22 -20.89 12.39 -6.85
C ARG A 22 -20.95 11.18 -5.93
N GLU A 23 -21.77 10.19 -6.27
CA GLU A 23 -21.87 8.91 -5.56
C GLU A 23 -20.54 8.17 -5.71
N LEU A 24 -20.05 7.98 -6.93
CA LEU A 24 -18.75 7.32 -7.15
C LEU A 24 -17.60 7.94 -6.32
N VAL A 25 -17.57 9.27 -6.19
CA VAL A 25 -16.61 9.98 -5.33
C VAL A 25 -16.85 9.68 -3.84
N LEU A 26 -18.10 9.66 -3.38
CA LEU A 26 -18.45 9.31 -2.01
C LEU A 26 -17.94 7.92 -1.64
N GLY A 27 -18.22 6.90 -2.45
CA GLY A 27 -17.72 5.56 -2.16
C GLY A 27 -16.20 5.44 -2.21
N ARG A 28 -15.52 6.23 -3.05
CA ARG A 28 -14.04 6.34 -3.03
C ARG A 28 -13.53 6.93 -1.72
N VAL A 29 -14.19 7.94 -1.17
CA VAL A 29 -13.87 8.50 0.15
C VAL A 29 -14.07 7.45 1.24
N LEU A 30 -15.19 6.71 1.22
CA LEU A 30 -15.47 5.65 2.20
C LEU A 30 -14.42 4.54 2.17
N VAL A 31 -14.10 4.01 0.98
CA VAL A 31 -13.03 3.02 0.83
C VAL A 31 -11.68 3.58 1.27
N GLY A 32 -11.37 4.85 0.95
CA GLY A 32 -10.14 5.52 1.36
C GLY A 32 -9.98 5.59 2.89
N LEU A 33 -11.04 5.94 3.62
CA LEU A 33 -11.06 5.91 5.09
C LEU A 33 -10.82 4.48 5.62
N GLY A 34 -11.46 3.49 4.99
CA GLY A 34 -11.24 2.07 5.29
C GLY A 34 -9.76 1.67 5.15
N VAL A 35 -9.14 1.96 4.00
CA VAL A 35 -7.72 1.67 3.72
C VAL A 35 -6.81 2.39 4.72
N GLY A 36 -7.06 3.66 5.01
CA GLY A 36 -6.25 4.45 5.95
C GLY A 36 -6.23 3.84 7.35
N MET A 37 -7.40 3.48 7.88
CA MET A 37 -7.51 2.82 9.18
C MET A 37 -6.85 1.43 9.18
N ALA A 38 -7.10 0.62 8.14
CA ALA A 38 -6.51 -0.71 8.02
C ALA A 38 -4.97 -0.67 7.96
N SER A 39 -4.42 0.29 7.22
CA SER A 39 -2.98 0.44 7.02
C SER A 39 -2.22 0.76 8.30
N MET A 40 -2.88 1.36 9.28
CA MET A 40 -2.29 1.62 10.61
C MET A 40 -2.45 0.41 11.54
N VAL A 41 -3.64 -0.20 11.58
CA VAL A 41 -3.96 -1.23 12.58
C VAL A 41 -3.35 -2.59 12.23
N ILE A 42 -3.29 -2.98 10.95
CA ILE A 42 -2.82 -4.32 10.53
C ILE A 42 -1.35 -4.56 10.91
N PRO A 43 -0.39 -3.68 10.57
CA PRO A 43 1.01 -3.93 10.91
C PRO A 43 1.24 -3.97 12.42
N ILE A 44 0.50 -3.17 13.20
CA ILE A 44 0.58 -3.15 14.67
C ILE A 44 0.07 -4.47 15.24
N TYR A 45 -1.14 -4.90 14.84
CA TYR A 45 -1.72 -6.16 15.30
C TYR A 45 -0.81 -7.36 14.97
N LEU A 46 -0.31 -7.43 13.73
CA LEU A 46 0.64 -8.47 13.32
C LEU A 46 1.94 -8.42 14.12
N ALA A 47 2.45 -7.23 14.45
CA ALA A 47 3.67 -7.07 15.22
C ALA A 47 3.51 -7.49 16.70
N GLU A 48 2.34 -7.25 17.28
CA GLU A 48 2.01 -7.63 18.66
C GLU A 48 1.74 -9.12 18.80
N CYS A 49 1.13 -9.72 17.79
CA CYS A 49 0.82 -11.14 17.74
C CYS A 49 2.01 -12.01 17.33
N ALA A 50 2.97 -11.46 16.59
CA ALA A 50 4.07 -12.24 16.05
C ALA A 50 5.16 -12.52 17.11
N PRO A 51 5.73 -13.75 17.11
CA PRO A 51 6.88 -14.08 17.93
C PRO A 51 8.09 -13.21 17.55
N SER A 52 9.01 -12.97 18.49
CA SER A 52 10.17 -12.09 18.33
C SER A 52 11.00 -12.39 17.07
N ASP A 53 11.15 -13.68 16.76
CA ASP A 53 12.13 -14.15 15.78
C ASP A 53 11.62 -14.08 14.34
N LEU A 54 10.30 -14.22 14.15
CA LEU A 54 9.65 -14.21 12.84
C LEU A 54 8.85 -12.93 12.58
N ARG A 55 8.87 -12.01 13.54
CA ARG A 55 8.15 -10.73 13.53
C ARG A 55 8.31 -9.94 12.25
N GLY A 56 9.55 -9.79 11.80
CA GLY A 56 9.87 -9.04 10.57
C GLY A 56 9.26 -9.70 9.34
N ARG A 57 9.28 -11.03 9.28
CA ARG A 57 8.73 -11.82 8.17
C ARG A 57 7.21 -11.81 8.17
N ILE A 58 6.56 -11.94 9.33
CA ILE A 58 5.10 -11.90 9.46
C ILE A 58 4.57 -10.51 9.06
N VAL A 59 5.18 -9.44 9.59
CA VAL A 59 4.79 -8.06 9.21
C VAL A 59 5.11 -7.79 7.74
N GLY A 60 6.26 -8.25 7.23
CA GLY A 60 6.61 -8.11 5.81
C GLY A 60 5.68 -8.87 4.86
N SER A 61 5.08 -9.98 5.31
CA SER A 61 4.10 -10.73 4.53
C SER A 61 2.85 -9.92 4.22
N ASN A 62 2.49 -8.94 5.07
CA ASN A 62 1.41 -8.01 4.78
C ASN A 62 1.63 -7.24 3.47
N SER A 63 2.85 -6.78 3.20
CA SER A 63 3.18 -6.10 1.94
C SER A 63 3.04 -7.01 0.72
N ALA A 64 3.35 -8.30 0.86
CA ALA A 64 3.12 -9.29 -0.19
C ALA A 64 1.63 -9.53 -0.45
N LEU A 65 0.79 -9.54 0.60
CA LEU A 65 -0.66 -9.64 0.44
C LEU A 65 -1.26 -8.42 -0.27
N VAL A 66 -0.74 -7.21 0.02
CA VAL A 66 -1.16 -5.98 -0.68
C VAL A 66 -0.86 -6.07 -2.18
N THR A 67 0.36 -6.47 -2.57
CA THR A 67 0.71 -6.59 -3.99
C THR A 67 0.03 -7.78 -4.67
N GLY A 68 -0.23 -8.87 -3.94
CA GLY A 68 -1.07 -9.98 -4.43
C GLY A 68 -2.53 -9.57 -4.66
N GLY A 69 -3.07 -8.70 -3.80
CA GLY A 69 -4.38 -8.08 -3.99
C GLY A 69 -4.44 -7.22 -5.25
N GLN A 70 -3.38 -6.45 -5.55
CA GLN A 70 -3.27 -5.70 -6.80
C GLN A 70 -3.29 -6.62 -8.02
N VAL A 71 -2.52 -7.71 -8.00
CA VAL A 71 -2.53 -8.71 -9.10
C VAL A 71 -3.93 -9.28 -9.31
N THR A 72 -4.61 -9.64 -8.22
CA THR A 72 -5.99 -10.16 -8.28
C THR A 72 -6.95 -9.12 -8.87
N ALA A 73 -6.82 -7.84 -8.48
CA ALA A 73 -7.63 -6.76 -9.02
C ALA A 73 -7.39 -6.55 -10.53
N TYR A 74 -6.15 -6.60 -11.00
CA TYR A 74 -5.85 -6.54 -12.44
C TYR A 74 -6.34 -7.77 -13.20
N ALA A 75 -6.25 -8.96 -12.61
CA ALA A 75 -6.74 -10.20 -13.21
C ALA A 75 -8.26 -10.15 -13.41
N ILE A 76 -9.00 -9.71 -12.38
CA ILE A 76 -10.44 -9.45 -12.47
C ILE A 76 -10.72 -8.36 -13.52
N SER A 77 -9.94 -7.28 -13.53
CA SER A 77 -10.12 -6.20 -14.51
C SER A 77 -9.88 -6.65 -15.95
N ALA A 78 -8.97 -7.61 -16.17
CA ALA A 78 -8.74 -8.21 -17.49
C ALA A 78 -9.84 -9.21 -17.86
N ALA A 79 -10.30 -10.04 -16.92
CA ALA A 79 -11.35 -11.04 -17.14
C ALA A 79 -12.71 -10.42 -17.45
N PHE A 80 -13.08 -9.35 -16.75
CA PHE A 80 -14.36 -8.67 -16.93
C PHE A 80 -14.32 -7.62 -18.06
N TYR A 81 -13.18 -7.40 -18.71
CA TYR A 81 -12.98 -6.29 -19.67
C TYR A 81 -14.02 -6.25 -20.81
N HIS A 82 -14.46 -7.41 -21.31
CA HIS A 82 -15.39 -7.50 -22.46
C HIS A 82 -16.88 -7.48 -22.08
N LEU A 83 -17.23 -7.45 -20.80
CA LEU A 83 -18.63 -7.46 -20.35
C LEU A 83 -19.29 -6.08 -20.48
N PRO A 84 -20.62 -6.00 -20.69
CA PRO A 84 -21.33 -4.73 -20.53
C PRO A 84 -21.32 -4.31 -19.05
N HIS A 85 -21.08 -3.03 -18.77
CA HIS A 85 -20.97 -2.46 -17.41
C HIS A 85 -19.86 -3.08 -16.53
N SER A 86 -18.75 -3.53 -17.14
CA SER A 86 -17.66 -4.23 -16.42
C SER A 86 -17.16 -3.52 -15.17
N TRP A 87 -17.05 -2.19 -15.21
CA TRP A 87 -16.47 -1.42 -14.11
C TRP A 87 -17.26 -1.58 -12.81
N ARG A 88 -18.59 -1.77 -12.87
CA ARG A 88 -19.44 -2.00 -11.69
C ARG A 88 -19.12 -3.33 -11.02
N TRP A 89 -18.93 -4.37 -11.83
CA TRP A 89 -18.54 -5.71 -11.38
C TRP A 89 -17.11 -5.72 -10.85
N MET A 90 -16.20 -5.01 -11.52
CA MET A 90 -14.82 -4.85 -11.05
C MET A 90 -14.78 -4.22 -9.65
N VAL A 91 -15.58 -3.19 -9.38
CA VAL A 91 -15.62 -2.59 -8.03
C VAL A 91 -16.37 -3.46 -7.03
N LEU A 92 -17.45 -4.13 -7.45
CA LEU A 92 -18.23 -5.01 -6.57
C LEU A 92 -17.41 -6.21 -6.05
N THR A 93 -16.43 -6.69 -6.83
CA THR A 93 -15.53 -7.77 -6.38
C THR A 93 -14.68 -7.40 -5.16
N GLY A 94 -14.62 -6.13 -4.77
CA GLY A 94 -14.04 -5.69 -3.49
C GLY A 94 -14.91 -5.98 -2.27
N ALA A 95 -16.22 -6.22 -2.44
CA ALA A 95 -17.14 -6.50 -1.33
C ALA A 95 -16.95 -7.88 -0.69
N PRO A 96 -16.77 -8.99 -1.45
CA PRO A 96 -16.51 -10.31 -0.87
C PRO A 96 -15.32 -10.39 0.10
N PRO A 97 -14.10 -9.90 -0.21
CA PRO A 97 -13.00 -9.93 0.75
C PRO A 97 -13.26 -9.03 1.97
N ALA A 98 -13.96 -7.90 1.80
CA ALA A 98 -14.35 -7.05 2.93
C ALA A 98 -15.35 -7.75 3.87
N LEU A 99 -16.32 -8.49 3.30
CA LEU A 99 -17.27 -9.29 4.07
C LEU A 99 -16.58 -10.47 4.76
N ALA A 100 -15.69 -11.17 4.07
CA ALA A 100 -14.89 -12.25 4.65
C ALA A 100 -14.04 -11.74 5.82
N GLN A 101 -13.44 -10.55 5.68
CA GLN A 101 -12.72 -9.90 6.77
C GLN A 101 -13.66 -9.52 7.92
N LEU A 102 -14.84 -8.96 7.63
CA LEU A 102 -15.81 -8.56 8.66
C LEU A 102 -16.27 -9.77 9.48
N VAL A 103 -16.59 -10.88 8.83
CA VAL A 103 -17.01 -12.13 9.48
C VAL A 103 -15.83 -12.79 10.21
N GLY A 104 -14.66 -12.85 9.56
CA GLY A 104 -13.45 -13.47 10.13
C GLY A 104 -12.95 -12.78 11.40
N LEU A 105 -13.17 -11.47 11.54
CA LEU A 105 -12.79 -10.73 12.74
C LEU A 105 -13.60 -11.12 13.99
N TRP A 106 -14.78 -11.73 13.85
CA TRP A 106 -15.53 -12.25 15.01
C TRP A 106 -14.88 -13.50 15.62
N ALA A 107 -14.08 -14.23 14.84
CA ALA A 107 -13.34 -15.39 15.31
C ALA A 107 -11.94 -15.03 15.84
N LEU A 108 -11.49 -13.79 15.63
CA LEU A 108 -10.16 -13.33 15.97
C LEU A 108 -10.16 -12.68 17.36
N ASP A 109 -9.26 -13.10 18.24
CA ASP A 109 -9.10 -12.47 19.55
C ASP A 109 -8.35 -11.14 19.45
N GLU A 110 -8.65 -10.24 20.38
CA GLU A 110 -7.87 -9.02 20.60
C GLU A 110 -6.40 -9.33 20.90
N SER A 111 -5.53 -8.38 20.58
CA SER A 111 -4.08 -8.52 20.82
C SER A 111 -3.79 -8.84 22.30
N PRO A 112 -2.98 -9.87 22.60
CA PRO A 112 -2.64 -10.23 23.98
C PRO A 112 -2.02 -9.07 24.77
N ARG A 113 -1.21 -8.25 24.11
CA ARG A 113 -0.54 -7.09 24.73
C ARG A 113 -1.54 -6.01 25.15
N TRP A 114 -2.52 -5.74 24.29
CA TRP A 114 -3.58 -4.80 24.61
C TRP A 114 -4.46 -5.31 25.76
N LEU A 115 -4.77 -6.62 25.78
CA LEU A 115 -5.54 -7.25 26.86
C LEU A 115 -4.81 -7.16 28.21
N LEU A 116 -3.48 -7.34 28.23
CA LEU A 116 -2.67 -7.18 29.44
C LEU A 116 -2.66 -5.72 29.94
N HIS A 117 -2.51 -4.74 29.03
CA HIS A 117 -2.57 -3.33 29.39
C HIS A 117 -3.94 -2.91 29.96
N GLN A 118 -5.02 -3.60 29.60
CA GLN A 118 -6.36 -3.40 30.16
C GLN A 118 -6.61 -4.20 31.46
N GLY A 119 -5.59 -4.89 32.00
CA GLY A 119 -5.70 -5.72 33.20
C GLY A 119 -6.50 -7.02 33.00
N LYS A 120 -6.79 -7.41 31.76
CA LYS A 120 -7.62 -8.60 31.44
C LYS A 120 -6.77 -9.86 31.26
N HIS A 121 -6.01 -10.23 32.29
CA HIS A 121 -5.04 -11.35 32.27
C HIS A 121 -5.66 -12.69 31.82
N ALA A 122 -6.87 -13.02 32.29
CA ALA A 122 -7.54 -14.27 31.91
C ALA A 122 -7.89 -14.34 30.40
N GLN A 123 -8.24 -13.19 29.80
CA GLN A 123 -8.53 -13.12 28.36
C GLN A 123 -7.23 -13.16 27.55
N ALA A 124 -6.17 -12.48 28.02
CA ALA A 124 -4.85 -12.52 27.39
C ALA A 124 -4.28 -13.95 27.34
N ARG A 125 -4.41 -14.71 28.44
CA ARG A 125 -4.01 -16.14 28.48
C ARG A 125 -4.76 -16.97 27.45
N ARG A 126 -6.09 -16.80 27.36
CA ARG A 126 -6.92 -17.54 26.39
C ARG A 126 -6.56 -17.19 24.94
N ALA A 127 -6.26 -15.93 24.65
CA ALA A 127 -5.83 -15.48 23.33
C ALA A 127 -4.47 -16.11 22.96
N LEU A 128 -3.48 -16.05 23.87
CA LEU A 128 -2.17 -16.66 23.65
C LEU A 128 -2.24 -18.18 23.46
N ALA A 129 -3.05 -18.87 24.27
CA ALA A 129 -3.26 -20.32 24.13
C ALA A 129 -3.87 -20.70 22.78
N ARG A 130 -4.80 -19.89 22.24
CA ARG A 130 -5.36 -20.10 20.91
C ARG A 130 -4.39 -19.78 19.78
N MET A 131 -3.54 -18.78 19.95
CA MET A 131 -2.55 -18.37 18.95
C MET A 131 -1.34 -19.31 18.87
N TYR A 132 -0.97 -19.94 19.99
CA TYR A 132 0.13 -20.89 20.08
C TYR A 132 -0.36 -22.24 20.63
N PRO A 133 -1.10 -23.04 19.84
CA PRO A 133 -1.69 -24.30 20.32
C PRO A 133 -0.65 -25.33 20.78
N SER A 134 0.60 -25.19 20.32
CA SER A 134 1.70 -26.11 20.64
C SER A 134 2.51 -25.68 21.86
N ALA A 135 2.20 -24.56 22.51
CA ALA A 135 2.89 -24.09 23.71
C ALA A 135 2.30 -24.74 24.96
N ASN A 136 3.15 -25.17 25.88
CA ASN A 136 2.72 -25.66 27.19
C ASN A 136 2.17 -24.52 28.05
N ASP A 137 1.30 -24.84 29.02
CA ASP A 137 0.72 -23.86 29.95
C ASP A 137 1.79 -23.02 30.68
N ASP A 138 2.91 -23.63 31.05
CA ASP A 138 4.04 -22.95 31.69
C ASP A 138 4.72 -21.94 30.75
N GLN A 139 4.83 -22.27 29.46
CA GLN A 139 5.42 -21.39 28.45
C GLN A 139 4.51 -20.19 28.16
N ILE A 140 3.19 -20.40 28.15
CA ILE A 140 2.21 -19.32 28.01
C ILE A 140 2.30 -18.37 29.20
N GLU A 141 2.47 -18.90 30.41
CA GLU A 141 2.59 -18.11 31.63
C GLU A 141 3.91 -17.34 31.71
N GLU A 142 5.01 -17.93 31.24
CA GLU A 142 6.29 -17.25 31.09
C GLU A 142 6.21 -16.09 30.08
N GLN A 143 5.52 -16.28 28.95
CA GLN A 143 5.28 -15.22 27.97
C GLN A 143 4.40 -14.10 28.52
N LEU A 144 3.36 -14.45 29.30
CA LEU A 144 2.53 -13.47 29.99
C LEU A 144 3.38 -12.62 30.94
N LYS A 145 4.20 -13.26 31.78
CA LYS A 145 5.12 -12.58 32.70
C LYS A 145 6.12 -11.71 31.94
N ALA A 146 6.65 -12.17 30.82
CA ALA A 146 7.56 -11.38 29.99
C ALA A 146 6.88 -10.14 29.40
N PHE A 147 5.61 -10.26 28.95
CA PHE A 147 4.84 -9.10 28.49
C PHE A 147 4.48 -8.15 29.63
N GLU A 148 4.09 -8.66 30.80
CA GLU A 148 3.84 -7.86 31.99
C GLU A 148 5.10 -7.13 32.45
N LEU A 149 6.24 -7.82 32.53
CA LEU A 149 7.54 -7.19 32.81
C LEU A 149 7.84 -6.09 31.82
N SER A 150 7.64 -6.34 30.52
CA SER A 150 7.87 -5.31 29.51
C SER A 150 6.91 -4.12 29.61
N SER A 151 5.65 -4.36 30.02
CA SER A 151 4.67 -3.29 30.26
C SER A 151 5.05 -2.51 31.51
N SER A 152 5.37 -3.20 32.61
CA SER A 152 5.76 -2.58 33.88
C SER A 152 7.10 -1.86 33.79
N SER A 153 8.07 -2.37 33.01
CA SER A 153 9.33 -1.67 32.74
C SER A 153 9.09 -0.44 31.87
N SER A 154 8.19 -0.53 30.89
CA SER A 154 7.78 0.64 30.10
C SER A 154 7.06 1.68 30.98
N GLU A 155 6.20 1.25 31.90
CA GLU A 155 5.47 2.10 32.86
C GLU A 155 6.38 2.69 33.94
N GLN A 156 7.37 1.93 34.42
CA GLN A 156 8.38 2.38 35.38
C GLN A 156 9.37 3.34 34.73
N GLN A 157 9.82 3.07 33.50
CA GLN A 157 10.57 4.05 32.69
C GLN A 157 9.72 5.30 32.47
N GLU A 158 8.43 5.17 32.12
CA GLU A 158 7.50 6.31 32.02
C GLU A 158 7.39 7.10 33.33
N GLN A 159 7.39 6.43 34.49
CA GLN A 159 7.27 7.07 35.81
C GLN A 159 8.59 7.70 36.29
N ASP A 160 9.73 7.09 36.02
CA ASP A 160 11.03 7.68 36.31
C ASP A 160 11.30 8.87 35.38
N GLU A 161 10.91 8.82 34.11
CA GLU A 161 10.95 9.96 33.19
C GLU A 161 10.02 11.11 33.61
N ARG A 162 8.86 10.80 34.21
CA ARG A 162 8.00 11.81 34.86
C ARG A 162 8.67 12.49 36.04
N ARG A 163 9.58 11.79 36.74
CA ARG A 163 10.31 12.32 37.90
C ARG A 163 11.58 13.08 37.50
N THR A 164 12.26 12.68 36.42
CA THR A 164 13.51 13.32 35.95
C THR A 164 13.30 14.52 35.04
N GLY A 165 12.07 14.82 34.61
CA GLY A 165 11.82 15.92 33.68
C GLY A 165 12.00 15.44 32.23
N LEU A 166 11.20 16.04 31.33
CA LEU A 166 10.94 15.66 29.94
C LEU A 166 12.16 15.71 28.99
N ASP A 167 13.20 14.94 29.26
CA ASP A 167 14.43 14.90 28.46
C ASP A 167 14.55 13.56 27.71
N GLY A 168 13.68 13.29 26.73
CA GLY A 168 13.82 12.09 25.89
C GLY A 168 12.74 11.84 24.84
N VAL A 169 13.10 11.07 23.81
CA VAL A 169 12.21 10.62 22.72
C VAL A 169 11.12 9.67 23.22
N GLU A 170 11.44 8.88 24.24
CA GLU A 170 10.62 7.78 24.76
C GLU A 170 9.44 8.31 25.58
N GLY A 171 9.68 9.24 26.52
CA GLY A 171 8.60 9.90 27.27
C GLY A 171 7.59 10.67 26.41
N ILE A 172 8.02 11.21 25.28
CA ILE A 172 7.12 11.90 24.35
C ILE A 172 6.25 10.90 23.56
N ALA A 173 6.80 9.75 23.19
CA ALA A 173 6.04 8.69 22.52
C ALA A 173 4.92 8.15 23.43
N ALA A 174 5.19 8.06 24.74
CA ALA A 174 4.21 7.72 25.77
C ALA A 174 3.04 8.73 25.86
N LEU A 175 3.35 10.03 25.87
CA LEU A 175 2.34 11.12 25.87
C LEU A 175 1.46 11.09 24.61
N VAL A 176 2.06 10.84 23.46
CA VAL A 176 1.33 10.72 22.18
C VAL A 176 0.49 9.44 22.13
N GLY A 177 0.99 8.33 22.68
CA GLY A 177 0.26 7.07 22.77
C GLY A 177 -0.98 7.13 23.66
N ARG A 178 -0.98 7.99 24.69
CA ARG A 178 -2.14 8.24 25.59
C ARG A 178 -3.17 9.21 25.01
N SER A 179 -2.88 9.86 23.89
CA SER A 179 -3.68 10.97 23.40
C SER A 179 -4.95 10.49 22.68
N SER A 180 -6.11 10.75 23.29
CA SER A 180 -7.42 10.60 22.64
C SER A 180 -7.51 11.52 21.40
N PRO A 181 -7.92 11.02 20.22
CA PRO A 181 -7.99 11.83 19.01
C PRO A 181 -9.03 12.95 19.19
N GLY A 182 -8.54 14.18 19.39
CA GLY A 182 -9.35 15.39 19.60
C GLY A 182 -9.20 16.08 20.97
N GLY A 183 -8.47 15.49 21.92
CA GLY A 183 -8.21 16.08 23.24
C GLY A 183 -7.03 17.08 23.25
N LYS A 184 -7.02 18.01 24.22
CA LYS A 184 -5.91 18.96 24.45
C LYS A 184 -4.55 18.26 24.65
N ASP A 185 -4.58 17.02 25.15
CA ASP A 185 -3.41 16.17 25.39
C ASP A 185 -2.71 15.74 24.09
N GLY A 186 -3.48 15.50 23.02
CA GLY A 186 -2.92 15.12 21.70
C GLY A 186 -2.14 16.25 21.03
N ALA A 187 -2.67 17.47 21.13
CA ALA A 187 -1.95 18.64 20.64
C ALA A 187 -0.66 18.89 21.44
N GLN A 188 -0.67 18.63 22.75
CA GLN A 188 0.52 18.72 23.59
C GLN A 188 1.56 17.64 23.26
N GLY A 189 1.15 16.40 23.04
CA GLY A 189 2.06 15.31 22.64
C GLY A 189 2.74 15.59 21.29
N ILE A 190 1.99 16.04 20.27
CA ILE A 190 2.58 16.43 18.98
C ILE A 190 3.53 17.63 19.14
N ARG A 191 3.15 18.62 19.96
CA ARG A 191 4.00 19.79 20.22
C ARG A 191 5.32 19.41 20.90
N GLN A 192 5.29 18.44 21.82
CA GLN A 192 6.48 17.92 22.48
C GLN A 192 7.36 17.09 21.53
N LEU A 193 6.77 16.26 20.65
CA LEU A 193 7.51 15.53 19.59
C LEU A 193 8.33 16.47 18.70
N LEU A 194 7.76 17.63 18.38
CA LEU A 194 8.40 18.64 17.56
C LEU A 194 9.43 19.48 18.32
N ALA A 195 9.32 19.56 19.64
CA ALA A 195 10.23 20.31 20.50
C ALA A 195 11.55 19.54 20.75
N ASP A 196 11.47 18.23 20.97
CA ASP A 196 12.67 17.41 21.17
C ASP A 196 13.47 17.23 19.87
N ARG A 197 14.79 17.46 19.96
CA ARG A 197 15.71 17.36 18.81
C ARG A 197 15.85 15.92 18.32
N SER A 198 15.82 14.94 19.22
CA SER A 198 16.01 13.55 18.83
C SER A 198 14.73 12.98 18.20
N ALA A 199 13.57 13.20 18.83
CA ALA A 199 12.26 12.81 18.30
C ALA A 199 11.97 13.45 16.93
N ARG A 200 12.26 14.75 16.79
CA ARG A 200 12.09 15.46 15.52
C ARG A 200 12.97 14.89 14.39
N LYS A 201 14.21 14.46 14.70
CA LYS A 201 15.09 13.82 13.70
C LYS A 201 14.52 12.47 13.25
N ALA A 202 14.07 11.64 14.19
CA ALA A 202 13.45 10.36 13.89
C ALA A 202 12.16 10.53 13.05
N LEU A 203 11.31 11.48 13.45
CA LEU A 203 10.08 11.82 12.73
C LEU A 203 10.38 12.34 11.31
N LEU A 204 11.35 13.24 11.15
CA LEU A 204 11.73 13.78 9.85
C LEU A 204 12.30 12.69 8.93
N LEU A 205 13.09 11.76 9.46
CA LEU A 205 13.57 10.61 8.70
C LEU A 205 12.43 9.67 8.29
N ALA A 206 11.50 9.34 9.19
CA ALA A 206 10.37 8.48 8.90
C ALA A 206 9.42 9.10 7.87
N CYS A 207 8.97 10.34 8.09
CA CYS A 207 8.11 11.08 7.18
C CYS A 207 8.81 11.34 5.84
N GLY A 208 10.09 11.72 5.86
CA GLY A 208 10.88 11.93 4.64
C GLY A 208 11.03 10.66 3.81
N LEU A 209 11.24 9.52 4.45
CA LEU A 209 11.30 8.23 3.79
C LEU A 209 9.95 7.83 3.18
N GLN A 210 8.85 8.05 3.90
CA GLN A 210 7.49 7.78 3.40
C GLN A 210 7.09 8.71 2.25
N ALA A 211 7.44 9.99 2.33
CA ALA A 211 7.23 10.96 1.25
C ALA A 211 8.03 10.55 0.02
N SER A 212 9.31 10.18 0.19
CA SER A 212 10.16 9.71 -0.91
C SER A 212 9.58 8.48 -1.59
N GLN A 213 9.00 7.53 -0.84
CA GLN A 213 8.34 6.35 -1.39
C GLN A 213 7.18 6.70 -2.34
N GLN A 214 6.41 7.76 -2.03
CA GLN A 214 5.29 8.21 -2.86
C GLN A 214 5.75 9.07 -4.05
N LEU A 215 6.74 9.95 -3.83
CA LEU A 215 7.28 10.85 -4.86
C LEU A 215 7.97 10.14 -6.02
N VAL A 216 8.44 8.91 -5.80
CA VAL A 216 8.98 8.05 -6.86
C VAL A 216 7.93 7.74 -7.95
N GLY A 217 6.63 7.88 -7.64
CA GLY A 217 5.57 7.81 -8.66
C GLY A 217 5.12 6.38 -9.02
N ALA A 218 5.49 5.38 -8.23
CA ALA A 218 5.08 3.99 -8.44
C ALA A 218 3.56 3.81 -8.46
N ASN A 219 2.85 4.49 -7.55
CA ASN A 219 1.39 4.47 -7.51
C ASN A 219 0.76 5.12 -8.75
N SER A 220 1.34 6.20 -9.28
CA SER A 220 0.86 6.84 -10.52
C SER A 220 0.99 5.91 -11.72
N ILE A 221 2.15 5.25 -11.86
CA ILE A 221 2.37 4.28 -12.93
C ILE A 221 1.42 3.09 -12.82
N LEU A 222 1.17 2.59 -11.60
CA LEU A 222 0.19 1.52 -11.40
C LEU A 222 -1.22 2.02 -11.74
N TYR A 223 -1.72 3.11 -11.15
CA TYR A 223 -3.09 3.57 -11.39
C TYR A 223 -3.40 3.90 -12.85
N PHE A 224 -2.42 4.48 -13.56
CA PHE A 224 -2.59 4.85 -14.97
C PHE A 224 -1.98 3.81 -15.92
N SER A 225 -1.56 2.64 -15.43
CA SER A 225 -0.87 1.59 -16.21
C SER A 225 -1.60 1.20 -17.48
N SER A 226 -2.86 0.79 -17.37
CA SER A 226 -3.71 0.40 -18.50
C SER A 226 -3.84 1.56 -19.50
N ARG A 227 -3.99 2.80 -19.02
CA ARG A 227 -4.11 3.97 -19.89
C ARG A 227 -2.79 4.31 -20.60
N LEU A 228 -1.66 4.24 -19.89
CA LEU A 228 -0.32 4.44 -20.47
C LEU A 228 -0.06 3.41 -21.57
N LEU A 229 -0.41 2.14 -21.32
CA LEU A 229 -0.24 1.05 -22.29
C LEU A 229 -1.20 1.18 -23.49
N GLN A 230 -2.44 1.64 -23.27
CA GLN A 230 -3.35 2.01 -24.37
C GLN A 230 -2.72 3.08 -25.27
N MET A 231 -2.18 4.14 -24.67
CA MET A 231 -1.52 5.22 -25.41
C MET A 231 -0.27 4.75 -26.16
N CYS A 232 0.38 3.68 -25.69
CA CYS A 232 1.51 3.06 -26.38
C CYS A 232 1.09 2.14 -27.55
N GLY A 233 -0.19 1.81 -27.71
CA GLY A 233 -0.69 0.96 -28.79
C GLY A 233 -1.15 -0.44 -28.36
N PHE A 234 -1.26 -0.73 -27.06
CA PHE A 234 -1.90 -1.97 -26.57
C PHE A 234 -3.43 -1.81 -26.54
N VAL A 235 -4.07 -1.89 -27.70
CA VAL A 235 -5.51 -1.59 -27.86
C VAL A 235 -6.41 -2.80 -27.57
N ALA A 236 -5.95 -4.03 -27.84
CA ALA A 236 -6.76 -5.24 -27.74
C ALA A 236 -7.14 -5.62 -26.29
N ASN A 237 -6.17 -5.63 -25.37
CA ASN A 237 -6.44 -5.82 -23.93
C ASN A 237 -5.35 -5.15 -23.06
N PRO A 238 -5.46 -3.84 -22.80
CA PRO A 238 -4.47 -3.10 -22.00
C PRO A 238 -4.44 -3.52 -20.53
N ASN A 239 -5.54 -4.05 -20.01
CA ASN A 239 -5.61 -4.57 -18.64
C ASN A 239 -4.76 -5.84 -18.48
N LEU A 240 -4.66 -6.67 -19.52
CA LEU A 240 -3.78 -7.84 -19.53
C LEU A 240 -2.30 -7.45 -19.51
N ALA A 241 -1.92 -6.41 -20.26
CA ALA A 241 -0.55 -5.90 -20.22
C ALA A 241 -0.23 -5.26 -18.85
N ALA A 242 -1.18 -4.52 -18.25
CA ALA A 242 -1.05 -3.97 -16.90
C ALA A 242 -0.95 -5.06 -15.81
N LEU A 243 -1.63 -6.20 -15.99
CA LEU A 243 -1.50 -7.36 -15.10
C LEU A 243 -0.05 -7.87 -15.03
N GLY A 244 0.68 -7.87 -16.16
CA GLY A 244 2.11 -8.24 -16.18
C GLY A 244 2.97 -7.33 -15.28
N VAL A 245 2.68 -6.03 -15.29
CA VAL A 245 3.37 -5.04 -14.44
C VAL A 245 3.05 -5.28 -12.96
N ALA A 246 1.78 -5.55 -12.63
CA ALA A 246 1.37 -5.87 -11.26
C ALA A 246 1.99 -7.19 -10.78
N LEU A 247 2.10 -8.19 -11.65
CA LEU A 247 2.75 -9.46 -11.34
C LEU A 247 4.24 -9.25 -11.03
N ALA A 248 4.93 -8.40 -11.79
CA ALA A 248 6.31 -8.03 -11.49
C ALA A 248 6.43 -7.32 -10.13
N ASN A 249 5.47 -6.47 -9.75
CA ASN A 249 5.42 -5.88 -8.40
C ASN A 249 5.35 -6.96 -7.31
N PHE A 250 4.45 -7.92 -7.48
CA PHE A 250 4.24 -9.01 -6.51
C PHE A 250 5.48 -9.91 -6.40
N VAL A 251 6.03 -10.35 -7.53
CA VAL A 251 7.25 -11.17 -7.56
C VAL A 251 8.44 -10.42 -6.97
N GLY A 252 8.62 -9.15 -7.31
CA GLY A 252 9.64 -8.28 -6.73
C GLY A 252 9.50 -8.16 -5.21
N THR A 253 8.27 -8.02 -4.71
CA THR A 253 7.98 -7.98 -3.27
C THR A 253 8.37 -9.29 -2.57
N LEU A 254 8.05 -10.44 -3.15
CA LEU A 254 8.43 -11.75 -2.60
C LEU A 254 9.96 -11.95 -2.55
N ILE A 255 10.67 -11.51 -3.59
CA ILE A 255 12.14 -11.55 -3.63
C ILE A 255 12.71 -10.61 -2.57
N ALA A 256 12.16 -9.40 -2.45
CA ALA A 256 12.59 -8.39 -1.47
C ALA A 256 12.53 -8.92 -0.04
N LEU A 257 11.45 -9.64 0.32
CA LEU A 257 11.30 -10.26 1.64
C LEU A 257 12.42 -11.25 1.97
N ARG A 258 12.99 -11.93 0.98
CA ARG A 258 14.12 -12.85 1.17
C ARG A 258 15.46 -12.14 1.10
N LEU A 259 15.54 -11.06 0.32
CA LEU A 259 16.78 -10.36 0.03
C LEU A 259 17.15 -9.34 1.11
N VAL A 260 16.15 -8.76 1.78
CA VAL A 260 16.34 -7.75 2.83
C VAL A 260 17.19 -8.26 3.98
N ASP A 261 17.03 -9.55 4.34
CA ASP A 261 17.78 -10.20 5.41
C ASP A 261 19.23 -10.50 5.00
N ARG A 262 19.53 -10.63 3.70
CA ARG A 262 20.87 -10.97 3.20
C ARG A 262 21.74 -9.77 2.86
N LEU A 263 21.19 -8.79 2.13
CA LEU A 263 21.97 -7.65 1.62
C LEU A 263 22.01 -6.45 2.59
N GLY A 264 21.14 -6.47 3.60
CA GLY A 264 20.95 -5.34 4.51
C GLY A 264 20.13 -4.21 3.87
N ARG A 265 19.41 -3.47 4.73
CA ARG A 265 18.36 -2.52 4.32
C ARG A 265 18.89 -1.30 3.57
N ARG A 266 20.01 -0.70 4.01
CA ARG A 266 20.56 0.53 3.41
C ARG A 266 21.07 0.31 1.98
N ARG A 267 21.80 -0.79 1.76
CA ARG A 267 22.36 -1.11 0.44
C ARG A 267 21.25 -1.45 -0.56
N LEU A 268 20.27 -2.23 -0.11
CA LEU A 268 19.11 -2.57 -0.93
C LEU A 268 18.30 -1.31 -1.31
N LEU A 269 18.10 -0.38 -0.37
CA LEU A 269 17.39 0.87 -0.66
C LEU A 269 18.12 1.75 -1.68
N LEU A 270 19.42 1.99 -1.48
CA LEU A 270 20.23 2.82 -2.40
C LEU A 270 20.33 2.19 -3.80
N GLY A 271 20.56 0.87 -3.88
CA GLY A 271 20.62 0.15 -5.14
C GLY A 271 19.28 0.17 -5.89
N ALA A 272 18.17 -0.07 -5.18
CA ALA A 272 16.84 -0.02 -5.76
C ALA A 272 16.48 1.38 -6.26
N THR A 273 16.82 2.45 -5.52
CA THR A 273 16.57 3.82 -5.96
C THR A 273 17.33 4.17 -7.23
N ALA A 274 18.60 3.75 -7.36
CA ALA A 274 19.39 3.97 -8.57
C ALA A 274 18.78 3.21 -9.78
N ALA A 275 18.40 1.94 -9.57
CA ALA A 275 17.76 1.14 -10.60
C ALA A 275 16.40 1.72 -11.04
N CYS A 276 15.60 2.22 -10.09
CA CYS A 276 14.34 2.91 -10.39
C CYS A 276 14.55 4.15 -11.25
N SER A 277 15.57 4.98 -10.94
CA SER A 277 15.88 6.18 -11.73
C SER A 277 16.27 5.82 -13.17
N ILE A 278 17.08 4.77 -13.36
CA ILE A 278 17.47 4.30 -14.69
C ILE A 278 16.25 3.78 -15.46
N ALA A 279 15.41 2.97 -14.81
CA ALA A 279 14.20 2.42 -15.44
C ALA A 279 13.17 3.51 -15.80
N LEU A 280 13.01 4.54 -14.96
CA LEU A 280 12.18 5.71 -15.27
C LEU A 280 12.73 6.52 -16.44
N ALA A 281 14.05 6.74 -16.50
CA ALA A 281 14.67 7.43 -17.64
C ALA A 281 14.48 6.64 -18.94
N ALA A 282 14.62 5.32 -18.89
CA ALA A 282 14.36 4.43 -20.03
C ALA A 282 12.88 4.48 -20.46
N LEU A 283 11.95 4.48 -19.49
CA LEU A 283 10.51 4.62 -19.76
C LEU A 283 10.19 5.96 -20.42
N ALA A 284 10.71 7.06 -19.88
CA ALA A 284 10.53 8.40 -20.44
C ALA A 284 11.08 8.52 -21.87
N PHE A 285 12.28 7.97 -22.11
CA PHE A 285 12.87 7.92 -23.44
C PHE A 285 12.02 7.09 -24.41
N SER A 286 11.56 5.91 -23.98
CA SER A 286 10.77 5.00 -24.81
C SER A 286 9.41 5.61 -25.21
N ILE A 287 8.68 6.18 -24.25
CA ILE A 287 7.40 6.87 -24.52
C ILE A 287 7.62 8.08 -25.43
N GLY A 288 8.71 8.83 -25.25
CA GLY A 288 9.05 9.98 -26.11
C GLY A 288 9.32 9.62 -27.58
N ARG A 289 9.56 8.33 -27.90
CA ARG A 289 9.70 7.85 -29.29
C ARG A 289 8.38 7.42 -29.92
N ILE A 290 7.34 7.26 -29.11
CA ILE A 290 6.00 6.96 -29.60
C ILE A 290 5.40 8.28 -30.08
N ARG A 291 5.03 8.35 -31.37
CA ARG A 291 4.15 9.43 -31.85
C ARG A 291 2.79 9.21 -31.20
N LEU A 292 2.61 9.75 -30.00
CA LEU A 292 1.29 10.04 -29.47
C LEU A 292 0.64 10.91 -30.54
N GLY A 293 -0.29 10.35 -31.31
CA GLY A 293 -1.08 11.14 -32.26
C GLY A 293 -1.62 12.36 -31.53
N ASP A 294 -1.77 13.48 -32.25
CA ASP A 294 -2.22 14.74 -31.64
C ASP A 294 -3.37 14.45 -30.68
N VAL A 295 -3.15 14.73 -29.39
CA VAL A 295 -4.24 14.84 -28.43
C VAL A 295 -4.92 16.18 -28.74
N THR A 296 -5.45 16.33 -29.95
CA THR A 296 -6.25 17.46 -30.38
C THR A 296 -7.63 17.27 -29.78
N ASP A 297 -7.72 17.78 -28.55
CA ASP A 297 -8.74 18.71 -28.07
C ASP A 297 -10.12 18.48 -28.70
N GLY A 298 -11.11 18.05 -27.91
CA GLY A 298 -12.52 17.94 -28.31
C GLY A 298 -13.15 19.25 -28.83
N ARG A 299 -12.37 20.33 -28.95
CA ARG A 299 -12.70 21.59 -29.61
C ARG A 299 -12.68 21.51 -31.13
N ASP A 300 -11.94 20.59 -31.75
CA ASP A 300 -11.90 20.48 -33.23
C ASP A 300 -13.14 19.78 -33.80
N VAL A 301 -13.75 18.87 -33.03
CA VAL A 301 -15.07 18.29 -33.35
C VAL A 301 -16.16 19.37 -33.30
N LEU A 302 -16.06 20.31 -32.35
CA LEU A 302 -16.98 21.44 -32.24
C LEU A 302 -16.74 22.49 -33.34
N LYS A 303 -15.49 22.75 -33.72
CA LYS A 303 -15.17 23.66 -34.85
C LYS A 303 -15.60 23.08 -36.19
N GLY A 304 -15.37 21.79 -36.45
CA GLY A 304 -15.82 21.13 -37.68
C GLY A 304 -17.36 21.08 -37.82
N THR A 305 -18.08 21.01 -36.70
CA THR A 305 -19.55 21.09 -36.68
C THR A 305 -20.05 22.52 -36.94
N MET A 306 -19.27 23.55 -36.61
CA MET A 306 -19.65 24.96 -36.81
C MET A 306 -19.16 25.57 -38.13
N THR A 307 -18.16 24.98 -38.80
CA THR A 307 -17.65 25.46 -40.10
C THR A 307 -18.09 24.59 -41.29
N GLY A 308 -18.80 23.49 -41.05
CA GLY A 308 -19.30 22.54 -42.07
C GLY A 308 -20.43 23.04 -42.97
N ALA A 309 -20.69 24.35 -43.05
CA ALA A 309 -21.70 24.91 -43.96
C ALA A 309 -21.14 25.40 -45.31
N SER A 310 -19.81 25.40 -45.52
CA SER A 310 -19.28 25.77 -46.83
C SER A 310 -17.86 25.24 -47.09
N SER A 311 -17.75 24.40 -48.11
CA SER A 311 -16.53 23.99 -48.83
C SER A 311 -15.57 23.01 -48.13
N SER A 312 -15.50 21.79 -48.70
CA SER A 312 -14.32 20.89 -48.84
C SER A 312 -14.65 19.41 -48.57
N SER A 313 -15.23 18.75 -49.58
CA SER A 313 -15.57 17.32 -49.53
C SER A 313 -14.36 16.40 -49.73
N GLU A 314 -13.26 16.86 -50.36
CA GLU A 314 -12.12 15.99 -50.69
C GLU A 314 -11.06 15.88 -49.57
N SER A 315 -10.80 16.95 -48.83
CA SER A 315 -9.85 16.94 -47.69
C SER A 315 -10.37 16.16 -46.48
N SER A 316 -11.69 16.19 -46.26
CA SER A 316 -12.37 15.45 -45.19
C SER A 316 -12.38 13.94 -45.46
N VAL A 317 -12.53 13.53 -46.71
CA VAL A 317 -12.48 12.10 -47.08
C VAL A 317 -11.05 11.59 -47.04
N ALA A 318 -10.04 12.36 -47.46
CA ALA A 318 -8.64 11.97 -47.36
C ALA A 318 -8.14 11.84 -45.90
N SER A 319 -8.59 12.71 -44.99
CA SER A 319 -8.28 12.62 -43.56
C SER A 319 -9.05 11.50 -42.86
N LEU A 320 -10.30 11.23 -43.26
CA LEU A 320 -11.07 10.08 -42.79
C LEU A 320 -10.51 8.76 -43.33
N LEU A 321 -9.97 8.73 -44.55
CA LEU A 321 -9.30 7.57 -45.14
C LEU A 321 -7.92 7.35 -44.51
N HIS A 322 -7.14 8.40 -44.24
CA HIS A 322 -5.88 8.31 -43.46
C HIS A 322 -6.14 7.92 -42.00
N GLY A 323 -7.19 8.45 -41.37
CA GLY A 323 -7.61 8.05 -40.02
C GLY A 323 -8.09 6.60 -39.97
N ARG A 324 -8.78 6.13 -41.01
CA ARG A 324 -9.15 4.70 -41.19
C ARG A 324 -7.97 3.81 -41.53
N GLN A 325 -6.95 4.29 -42.26
CA GLN A 325 -5.73 3.54 -42.57
C GLN A 325 -4.84 3.41 -41.33
N ASN A 326 -4.61 4.49 -40.58
CA ASN A 326 -3.91 4.42 -39.28
C ASN A 326 -4.62 3.49 -38.27
N ALA A 327 -5.95 3.42 -38.32
CA ALA A 327 -6.73 2.48 -37.49
C ALA A 327 -6.68 1.02 -38.00
N ARG A 328 -6.39 0.78 -39.29
CA ARG A 328 -6.24 -0.57 -39.88
C ARG A 328 -4.82 -1.11 -39.79
N ASP A 329 -3.81 -0.25 -39.77
CA ASP A 329 -2.39 -0.66 -39.73
C ASP A 329 -1.89 -0.99 -38.31
N GLN A 330 -2.74 -0.88 -37.29
CA GLN A 330 -2.39 -1.07 -35.88
C GLN A 330 -2.81 -2.45 -35.34
N GLU A 331 -2.53 -3.53 -36.08
CA GLU A 331 -2.73 -4.90 -35.58
C GLU A 331 -1.63 -5.37 -34.61
N SER A 332 -0.47 -4.70 -34.56
CA SER A 332 0.61 -5.04 -33.63
C SER A 332 1.25 -3.81 -32.98
N PRO A 333 1.47 -3.80 -31.64
CA PRO A 333 2.19 -2.72 -30.98
C PRO A 333 3.60 -2.56 -31.57
N GLY A 334 4.02 -1.32 -31.83
CA GLY A 334 5.38 -1.06 -32.31
C GLY A 334 6.46 -1.46 -31.29
N PRO A 335 7.74 -1.56 -31.69
CA PRO A 335 8.83 -1.98 -30.79
C PRO A 335 8.98 -1.06 -29.56
N TRP A 336 8.72 0.24 -29.73
CA TRP A 336 8.72 1.21 -28.63
C TRP A 336 7.58 1.02 -27.61
N ALA A 337 6.48 0.39 -28.01
CA ALA A 337 5.40 0.02 -27.09
C ALA A 337 5.86 -1.08 -26.12
N TYR A 338 6.49 -2.13 -26.65
CA TYR A 338 7.07 -3.21 -25.85
C TYR A 338 8.24 -2.73 -24.99
N ALA A 339 9.08 -1.83 -25.51
CA ALA A 339 10.14 -1.21 -24.73
C ALA A 339 9.57 -0.40 -23.54
N SER A 340 8.46 0.31 -23.75
CA SER A 340 7.78 1.06 -22.68
C SER A 340 7.17 0.12 -21.64
N LEU A 341 6.52 -0.98 -22.07
CA LEU A 341 6.02 -2.01 -21.16
C LEU A 341 7.15 -2.65 -20.35
N ALA A 342 8.29 -2.97 -20.98
CA ALA A 342 9.45 -3.56 -20.31
C ALA A 342 10.06 -2.58 -19.30
N ALA A 343 10.26 -1.31 -19.66
CA ALA A 343 10.79 -0.29 -18.76
C ALA A 343 9.86 -0.03 -17.57
N MET A 344 8.55 0.00 -17.81
CA MET A 344 7.54 0.15 -16.77
C MET A 344 7.51 -1.04 -15.81
N THR A 345 7.59 -2.26 -16.35
CA THR A 345 7.66 -3.51 -15.57
C THR A 345 8.93 -3.55 -14.73
N LEU A 346 10.08 -3.21 -15.33
CA LEU A 346 11.37 -3.14 -14.64
C LEU A 346 11.35 -2.10 -13.52
N PHE A 347 10.81 -0.91 -13.78
CA PHE A 347 10.68 0.13 -12.76
C PHE A 347 9.88 -0.34 -11.54
N ILE A 348 8.70 -0.92 -11.77
CA ILE A 348 7.84 -1.41 -10.68
C ILE A 348 8.50 -2.59 -9.94
N PHE A 349 9.20 -3.48 -10.65
CA PHE A 349 9.97 -4.55 -10.05
C PHE A 349 11.10 -4.02 -9.15
N CYS A 350 11.89 -3.06 -9.63
CA CYS A 350 12.95 -2.42 -8.86
C CYS A 350 12.40 -1.66 -7.65
N TYR A 351 11.26 -1.00 -7.81
CA TYR A 351 10.58 -0.32 -6.70
C TYR A 351 10.18 -1.32 -5.61
N ALA A 352 9.58 -2.45 -6.00
CA ALA A 352 9.18 -3.52 -5.10
C ALA A 352 10.37 -4.11 -4.32
N LEU A 353 11.54 -4.22 -4.97
CA LEU A 353 12.76 -4.77 -4.37
C LEU A 353 13.32 -3.95 -3.21
N GLY A 354 13.17 -2.62 -3.23
CA GLY A 354 13.73 -1.75 -2.20
C GLY A 354 12.67 -0.94 -1.47
N LEU A 355 12.14 0.07 -2.15
CA LEU A 355 11.30 1.09 -1.54
C LEU A 355 9.92 0.58 -1.07
N GLY A 356 9.42 -0.52 -1.64
CA GLY A 356 8.11 -1.08 -1.29
C GLY A 356 8.00 -1.61 0.16
N ILE A 357 9.08 -2.21 0.70
CA ILE A 357 9.05 -2.94 1.98
C ILE A 357 9.85 -2.22 3.07
N ILE A 358 10.94 -1.56 2.70
CA ILE A 358 11.96 -1.06 3.64
C ILE A 358 11.45 0.06 4.57
N PRO A 359 10.61 1.02 4.16
CA PRO A 359 10.15 2.09 5.05
C PRO A 359 9.44 1.58 6.31
N VAL A 360 8.57 0.57 6.15
CA VAL A 360 7.85 -0.09 7.26
C VAL A 360 8.82 -0.80 8.20
N GLY A 361 9.90 -1.39 7.67
CA GLY A 361 10.95 -2.02 8.46
C GLY A 361 11.82 -1.01 9.21
N VAL A 362 12.24 0.07 8.55
CA VAL A 362 13.20 1.06 9.10
C VAL A 362 12.59 1.90 10.21
N MET A 363 11.31 2.29 10.10
CA MET A 363 10.59 2.97 11.20
C MET A 363 10.62 2.16 12.50
N ARG A 364 10.67 0.82 12.39
CA ARG A 364 10.75 -0.09 13.55
C ARG A 364 12.15 -0.16 14.18
N CYS A 365 13.22 0.03 13.42
CA CYS A 365 14.58 0.07 13.99
C CYS A 365 14.88 1.42 14.64
N ALA A 366 14.20 2.50 14.22
CA ALA A 366 14.32 3.81 14.84
C ALA A 366 13.63 3.88 16.22
N TYR A 367 12.68 2.99 16.49
CA TYR A 367 12.08 2.75 17.81
C TYR A 367 12.44 1.34 18.29
N PRO A 368 13.62 1.14 18.89
CA PRO A 368 13.88 -0.07 19.63
C PRO A 368 12.94 -0.06 20.84
N LEU A 369 11.72 -0.58 20.69
CA LEU A 369 10.97 -1.04 21.85
C LEU A 369 11.88 -2.08 22.52
N GLY A 370 12.44 -1.73 23.68
CA GLY A 370 13.35 -2.59 24.43
C GLY A 370 12.68 -3.95 24.66
N TYR A 371 13.14 -4.98 23.96
CA TYR A 371 12.62 -6.33 24.13
C TYR A 371 13.77 -7.33 24.08
N ALA A 372 13.83 -8.14 25.14
CA ALA A 372 14.68 -9.31 25.27
C ALA A 372 14.41 -10.31 24.14
N SER A 373 15.47 -10.82 23.53
CA SER A 373 15.45 -11.87 22.52
C SER A 373 15.06 -13.21 23.16
N TRP A 374 13.99 -13.83 22.67
CA TRP A 374 13.65 -15.21 23.01
C TRP A 374 14.49 -16.16 22.15
N HIS A 375 15.09 -17.18 22.77
CA HIS A 375 15.64 -18.33 22.08
C HIS A 375 14.85 -19.57 22.54
N PRO A 376 14.20 -20.32 21.65
CA PRO A 376 13.80 -21.67 21.98
C PRO A 376 15.08 -22.50 22.08
N SER A 377 15.43 -22.96 23.27
CA SER A 377 16.39 -24.05 23.39
C SER A 377 15.80 -25.24 22.63
N LYS A 378 16.44 -25.61 21.53
CA LYS A 378 16.17 -26.89 20.86
C LYS A 378 16.48 -28.00 21.86
N SER A 379 15.46 -28.71 22.31
CA SER A 379 15.59 -30.05 22.86
C SER A 379 15.44 -31.06 21.74
#